data_AF-A0A183E396-F1
#
_entry.id   AF-A0A183E396-F1
#
_cell.length_a   1.000
_cell.length_b   1.000
_cell.length_c   1.000
_cell.angle_alpha   90.00
_cell.angle_beta   90.00
_cell.angle_gamma   90.00
#
_symmetry.space_group_name_H-M   'P 1'
#
loop_
_entity.id
_entity.type
_entity.pdbx_description
1 polymer ?
#
loop_
_entity_poly.entity_id
_entity_poly.type
_entity_poly.pdbx_seq_one_letter_code
_entity_poly.pdbx_strand_id
1 'polypeptide(L)' 'MQCTKRALGCLYGQVIGDSLGARYEFERAHIVQQKIQADRKYVGADDHPFLPILGGGPFSREAGQVALKYLFQL' A
#
# COMPACT_ATOMS: atom_id res chain seq x y z
N MET A 1 -26.82 12.06 -1.44
CA MET A 1 -25.35 12.09 -1.19
C MET A 1 -24.64 10.73 -1.38
N GLN A 2 -25.20 9.74 -2.09
CA GLN A 2 -24.56 8.42 -2.29
C GLN A 2 -23.32 8.49 -3.20
N CYS A 3 -23.37 9.28 -4.27
CA CYS A 3 -22.30 9.36 -5.28
C CYS A 3 -20.99 9.92 -4.73
N THR A 4 -21.06 10.95 -3.89
CA THR A 4 -19.88 11.56 -3.26
C THR A 4 -19.11 10.57 -2.38
N LYS A 5 -19.82 9.74 -1.60
CA LYS A 5 -19.18 8.70 -0.76
C LYS A 5 -18.46 7.66 -1.62
N ARG A 6 -19.05 7.27 -2.75
CA ARG A 6 -18.42 6.34 -3.70
C ARG A 6 -17.17 6.96 -4.34
N ALA A 7 -17.26 8.21 -4.79
CA ALA A 7 -16.13 8.92 -5.39
C ALA A 7 -14.95 9.06 -4.41
N LEU A 8 -15.24 9.44 -3.15
CA LEU A 8 -14.22 9.49 -2.09
C LEU A 8 -13.64 8.11 -1.80
N GLY A 9 -14.47 7.07 -1.75
CA GLY A 9 -14.01 5.69 -1.57
C GLY A 9 -13.08 5.23 -2.70
N CYS A 10 -13.38 5.58 -3.96
CA CYS A 10 -12.50 5.28 -5.09
C CYS A 10 -11.15 6.01 -4.97
N LEU A 11 -11.18 7.30 -4.63
CA LEU A 11 -9.96 8.09 -4.46
C LEU A 11 -9.09 7.52 -3.32
N TYR A 12 -9.67 7.28 -2.15
CA TYR A 12 -8.93 6.70 -1.03
C TYR A 12 -8.44 5.29 -1.33
N GLY A 13 -9.24 4.46 -2.00
CA GLY A 13 -8.83 3.11 -2.38
C GLY A 13 -7.60 3.10 -3.29
N GLN A 14 -7.53 4.02 -4.26
CA GLN A 14 -6.36 4.18 -5.12
C GLN A 14 -5.13 4.60 -4.33
N VAL A 15 -5.24 5.64 -3.50
CA VAL A 15 -4.13 6.17 -2.68
C VAL A 15 -3.62 5.12 -1.69
N ILE A 16 -4.53 4.44 -0.99
CA ILE A 16 -4.18 3.38 -0.02
C ILE A 16 -3.52 2.20 -0.73
N GLY A 17 -4.08 1.77 -1.87
CA GLY A 17 -3.54 0.66 -2.66
C GLY A 17 -2.13 0.94 -3.19
N ASP A 18 -1.90 2.16 -3.68
CA ASP A 18 -0.60 2.60 -4.19
C ASP A 18 0.47 2.67 -3.07
N SER A 19 0.17 3.36 -1.96
CA SER A 19 1.09 3.44 -0.82
C SER A 19 1.42 2.07 -0.21
N LEU A 20 0.47 1.13 -0.23
CA LEU A 20 0.67 -0.24 0.23
C LEU A 20 1.50 -1.06 -0.78
N GLY A 21 1.17 -0.96 -2.06
CA GLY A 21 1.80 -1.71 -3.15
C GLY A 21 3.24 -1.31 -3.44
N ALA A 22 3.58 -0.02 -3.26
CA ALA A 22 4.92 0.52 -3.53
C ALA A 22 6.04 -0.22 -2.79
N ARG A 23 5.75 -0.79 -1.60
CA ARG A 23 6.71 -1.60 -0.83
C ARG A 23 7.14 -2.89 -1.53
N TYR A 24 6.28 -3.43 -2.39
CA TYR A 24 6.40 -4.72 -3.05
C TYR A 24 6.69 -4.61 -4.55
N GLU A 25 6.87 -3.39 -5.05
CA GLU A 25 7.02 -3.10 -6.47
C GLU A 25 8.30 -3.74 -7.05
N PHE A 26 8.19 -4.28 -8.28
CA PHE A 26 9.24 -5.01 -9.02
C PHE A 26 9.76 -6.29 -8.36
N GLU A 27 9.15 -6.76 -7.27
CA GLU A 27 9.52 -8.00 -6.59
C GLU A 27 8.80 -9.21 -7.20
N ARG A 28 9.42 -10.38 -7.11
CA ARG A 28 8.77 -11.64 -7.54
C ARG A 28 7.71 -12.06 -6.54
N ALA A 29 6.65 -12.71 -7.02
CA ALA A 29 5.51 -13.12 -6.19
C ALA A 29 5.91 -13.89 -4.90
N HIS A 30 6.86 -14.83 -4.96
CA HIS A 30 7.29 -15.58 -3.77
C HIS A 30 8.01 -14.69 -2.74
N ILE A 31 8.78 -13.70 -3.18
CA ILE A 31 9.44 -12.71 -2.31
C ILE A 31 8.39 -11.80 -1.66
N VAL A 32 7.41 -11.34 -2.44
CA VAL A 32 6.29 -10.53 -1.93
C VAL A 32 5.52 -11.28 -0.85
N GLN A 33 5.21 -12.55 -1.06
CA GLN A 33 4.53 -13.37 -0.05
C GLN A 33 5.31 -13.47 1.26
N GLN A 34 6.62 -13.70 1.19
CA GLN A 34 7.49 -13.72 2.37
C GLN A 34 7.53 -12.36 3.08
N LYS A 35 7.67 -11.26 2.33
CA LYS A 35 7.64 -9.89 2.87
C LYS A 35 6.30 -9.58 3.55
N ILE A 36 5.17 -9.93 2.94
CA ILE A 36 3.83 -9.76 3.54
C ILE A 36 3.72 -10.51 4.87
N GLN A 37 4.23 -11.74 4.96
CA GLN A 37 4.21 -12.50 6.22
C GLN A 37 5.07 -11.84 7.30
N ALA A 38 6.26 -11.34 6.93
CA ALA A 38 7.13 -10.61 7.86
C ALA A 38 6.50 -9.29 8.32
N ASP A 39 5.93 -8.52 7.40
CA ASP A 39 5.29 -7.23 7.66
C ASP A 39 4.07 -7.37 8.58
N ARG A 40 3.28 -8.44 8.44
CA ARG A 40 2.18 -8.75 9.37
C ARG A 40 2.68 -9.02 10.80
N LYS A 41 3.76 -9.80 10.93
CA LYS A 41 4.35 -10.11 12.24
C LYS A 41 4.92 -8.87 12.92
N TYR A 42 5.50 -7.95 12.15
CA TYR A 42 6.15 -6.73 12.65
C TYR A 42 5.20 -5.85 13.49
N VAL A 43 3.92 -5.77 13.12
CA VAL A 43 2.90 -4.99 13.83
C VAL A 43 2.12 -5.79 14.87
N GLY A 44 2.58 -7.00 15.22
CA GLY A 44 1.83 -7.88 16.14
C GLY A 44 0.46 -8.28 15.60
N ALA A 45 0.29 -8.25 14.26
CA ALA A 45 -1.01 -8.32 13.62
C ALA A 45 -1.57 -9.73 13.46
N ASP A 46 -1.20 -10.68 14.33
CA ASP A 46 -1.99 -11.91 14.43
C ASP A 46 -3.46 -11.60 14.81
N ASP A 47 -3.71 -10.43 15.44
CA ASP A 47 -5.05 -9.90 15.77
C ASP A 47 -5.56 -8.76 14.86
N HIS A 48 -4.74 -8.24 13.93
CA HIS A 48 -5.13 -7.10 13.08
C HIS A 48 -5.45 -7.55 11.64
N PRO A 49 -6.66 -7.28 11.11
CA PRO A 49 -7.09 -7.81 9.82
C PRO A 49 -6.43 -7.16 8.60
N PHE A 50 -5.61 -6.12 8.78
CA PHE A 50 -5.06 -5.30 7.70
C PHE A 50 -3.53 -5.34 7.65
N LEU A 51 -2.99 -5.24 6.43
CA LEU A 51 -1.56 -5.11 6.20
C LEU A 51 -1.13 -3.65 6.51
N PRO A 52 -0.06 -3.43 7.28
CA PRO A 52 0.39 -2.08 7.62
C PRO A 52 1.02 -1.37 6.42
N ILE A 53 0.85 -0.06 6.34
CA ILE A 53 1.57 0.78 5.37
C ILE A 53 2.92 1.18 5.97
N LEU A 54 3.95 0.39 5.67
CA LEU A 54 5.30 0.57 6.24
C LEU A 54 6.26 1.39 5.35
N GLY A 55 5.85 1.76 4.12
CA GLY A 55 6.74 2.40 3.15
C GLY A 55 7.85 1.45 2.65
N GLY A 56 8.98 2.02 2.24
CA GLY A 56 10.13 1.32 1.68
C GLY A 56 10.06 1.18 0.16
N GLY A 57 10.27 -0.05 -0.33
CA GLY A 57 10.28 -0.34 -1.76
C GLY A 57 11.52 0.20 -2.50
N PRO A 58 11.54 0.12 -3.83
CA PRO A 58 12.67 0.52 -4.67
C PRO A 58 13.02 2.01 -4.58
N PHE A 59 12.09 2.83 -4.07
CA PHE A 59 12.25 4.28 -3.94
C PHE A 59 12.42 4.76 -2.49
N SER A 60 12.64 3.84 -1.54
CA SER A 60 12.85 4.16 -0.11
C SER A 60 11.82 5.12 0.48
N ARG A 61 10.53 4.89 0.17
CA ARG A 61 9.42 5.75 0.58
C ARG A 61 9.21 5.73 2.09
N GLU A 62 8.72 6.84 2.64
CA GLU A 62 8.22 6.85 4.02
C GLU A 62 6.83 6.20 4.11
N ALA A 63 6.44 5.78 5.32
CA ALA A 63 5.12 5.23 5.57
C ALA A 63 4.01 6.22 5.14
N GLY A 64 3.05 5.75 4.34
CA GLY A 64 1.93 6.57 3.84
C GLY A 64 2.23 7.31 2.54
N GLN A 65 3.50 7.42 2.12
CA GLN A 65 3.84 8.05 0.84
C GLN A 65 3.39 7.20 -0.34
N VAL A 66 2.68 7.87 -1.23
CA VAL A 66 2.25 7.39 -2.55
C VAL A 66 3.40 7.43 -3.56
N ALA A 67 3.45 6.47 -4.48
CA ALA A 67 4.36 6.42 -5.63
C ALA A 67 3.94 7.38 -6.76
N LEU A 68 3.30 8.50 -6.39
CA LEU A 68 2.55 9.42 -7.24
C LEU A 68 3.38 10.24 -8.25
N LYS A 69 4.68 9.95 -8.43
CA LYS A 69 5.48 10.64 -9.45
C LYS A 69 4.97 10.37 -10.88
N TYR A 70 4.14 9.33 -11.08
CA TYR A 70 3.66 8.91 -12.41
C TYR A 70 2.14 8.97 -12.62
N LEU A 71 1.32 9.32 -11.61
CA LEU A 71 -0.15 9.29 -11.72
C LEU A 71 -0.77 10.58 -12.29
N PHE A 72 -0.10 11.75 -12.16
CA PHE A 72 -0.60 13.06 -12.63
C PHE A 72 0.08 13.58 -13.90
N GLN A 73 0.74 12.70 -14.68
CA GLN A 73 1.32 13.06 -15.99
C GLN A 73 0.46 12.61 -17.19
N LEU A 74 -0.81 12.28 -16.96
CA LEU A 74 -1.81 11.99 -18.00
C LEU A 74 -2.86 13.11 -18.07
#